data_AF-A0AAJ2N2K0-F1
#
_entry.id   AF-A0AAJ2N2K0-F1
#
_cell.length_a   1.000
_cell.length_b   1.000
_cell.length_c   1.000
_cell.angle_alpha   90.00
_cell.angle_beta   90.00
_cell.angle_gamma   90.00
#
_symmetry.space_group_name_H-M   'P 1'
#
loop_
_entity.id
_entity.type
_entity.pdbx_description
1 polymer ?
#
loop_
_entity_poly.entity_id
_entity_poly.type
_entity_poly.pdbx_seq_one_letter_code
_entity_poly.pdbx_strand_id
1 'polypeptide(L)' 'MIYDCVIIGGGPAGLNAALVLGRARRSIVLFDHNRPGNAVTHASHGFITRDGVTIPEFRRIAHEELGRYPSIHLSV' A
#
# COMPACT_ATOMS: atom_id res chain seq x y z
N MET A 1 1.06 3.12 -21.99
CA MET A 1 1.23 4.13 -20.92
C MET A 1 2.61 3.91 -20.32
N ILE A 2 3.36 4.99 -20.07
CA ILE A 2 4.66 4.92 -19.39
C ILE A 2 4.42 5.30 -17.93
N TYR A 3 4.88 4.46 -17.00
CA TYR A 3 4.89 4.76 -15.57
C TYR A 3 6.26 5.30 -15.16
N ASP A 4 6.29 6.25 -14.24
CA ASP A 4 7.52 6.74 -13.60
C ASP A 4 8.12 5.67 -12.67
N CYS A 5 7.27 4.82 -12.08
CA CYS A 5 7.69 3.78 -11.15
C CYS A 5 6.70 2.59 -11.15
N VAL A 6 7.26 1.38 -11.06
CA VAL A 6 6.52 0.13 -10.82
C VAL A 6 6.89 -0.38 -9.44
N ILE A 7 5.88 -0.58 -8.59
CA ILE A 7 6.05 -1.12 -7.23
C ILE A 7 5.53 -2.56 -7.22
N ILE A 8 6.37 -3.50 -6.78
CA ILE A 8 6.00 -4.91 -6.63
C ILE A 8 5.89 -5.24 -5.14
N GLY A 9 4.66 -5.49 -4.69
CA GLY A 9 4.30 -5.83 -3.32
C GLY A 9 3.49 -4.75 -2.60
N GLY A 10 2.30 -5.10 -2.11
CA GLY A 10 1.39 -4.24 -1.35
C GLY A 10 1.52 -4.38 0.16
N GLY A 11 2.73 -4.62 0.65
CA GLY A 11 3.04 -4.55 2.09
C GLY A 11 3.26 -3.10 2.56
N PRO A 12 3.57 -2.87 3.85
CA PRO A 12 3.77 -1.54 4.41
C PRO A 12 4.80 -0.69 3.63
N ALA A 13 5.89 -1.32 3.15
CA ALA A 13 6.91 -0.65 2.36
C ALA A 13 6.37 -0.14 1.01
N GLY A 14 5.71 -1.01 0.24
CA GLY A 14 5.18 -0.66 -1.08
C GLY A 14 4.01 0.34 -1.00
N LEU A 15 3.13 0.18 -0.02
CA LEU A 15 2.02 1.10 0.24
C LEU A 15 2.53 2.50 0.62
N ASN A 16 3.55 2.59 1.50
CA ASN A 16 4.15 3.87 1.85
C ASN A 16 4.89 4.52 0.67
N ALA A 17 5.61 3.73 -0.13
CA ALA A 17 6.26 4.22 -1.34
C ALA A 17 5.24 4.78 -2.35
N ALA A 18 4.12 4.08 -2.57
CA ALA A 18 3.03 4.52 -3.43
C ALA A 18 2.43 5.85 -2.92
N LEU A 19 2.22 5.99 -1.62
CA LEU A 19 1.70 7.22 -1.02
C LEU A 19 2.61 8.41 -1.29
N VAL A 20 3.92 8.27 -1.04
CA VAL A 20 4.90 9.33 -1.27
C VAL A 20 4.98 9.71 -2.74
N LEU A 21 5.00 8.73 -3.65
CA LEU A 21 5.08 8.96 -5.10
C LEU A 21 3.79 9.59 -5.68
N GLY A 22 2.62 9.15 -5.22
CA GLY A 22 1.34 9.75 -5.62
C GLY A 22 1.20 11.19 -5.14
N ARG A 23 1.68 11.51 -3.93
CA ARG A 23 1.77 12.90 -3.45
C ARG A 23 2.71 13.75 -4.31
N ALA A 24 3.78 13.16 -4.82
CA ALA A 24 4.69 13.77 -5.77
C ALA A 24 4.14 13.82 -7.22
N ARG A 25 2.88 13.41 -7.44
CA ARG A 25 2.19 13.35 -8.74
C ARG A 25 2.90 12.50 -9.77
N ARG A 26 3.66 11.49 -9.34
CA ARG A 26 4.27 10.50 -10.23
C ARG A 26 3.21 9.52 -10.71
N SER A 27 3.28 9.15 -11.98
CA SER A 27 2.43 8.09 -12.53
C SER A 27 3.01 6.75 -12.11
N ILE A 28 2.33 6.02 -11.23
CA ILE A 28 2.86 4.76 -10.68
C ILE A 28 1.82 3.64 -10.76
N VAL A 29 2.32 2.42 -10.87
CA VAL A 29 1.51 1.20 -10.72
C VAL A 29 2.06 0.37 -9.57
N LEU A 30 1.17 -0.06 -8.67
CA LEU A 30 1.48 -1.00 -7.60
C LEU A 30 0.81 -2.33 -7.90
N PHE A 31 1.60 -3.40 -7.93
CA PHE A 31 1.12 -4.77 -8.05
C PHE A 31 1.14 -5.44 -6.69
N ASP A 32 0.03 -6.05 -6.30
CA ASP A 32 -0.07 -6.87 -5.11
C ASP A 32 -0.95 -8.10 -5.36
N HIS A 33 -0.55 -9.26 -4.81
CA HIS A 33 -1.30 -10.51 -4.98
C HIS A 33 -2.20 -10.85 -3.78
N ASN A 34 -2.42 -9.89 -2.88
CA ASN A 34 -3.22 -10.04 -1.67
C ASN A 34 -2.81 -11.24 -0.78
N ARG A 35 -1.55 -11.67 -0.89
CA ARG A 35 -0.94 -12.77 -0.14
C ARG A 35 0.21 -12.24 0.72
N PRO A 36 -0.09 -11.55 1.82
CA PRO A 36 0.95 -10.98 2.65
C PRO A 36 1.75 -12.09 3.35
N GLY A 37 3.08 -11.92 3.46
CA GLY A 37 3.95 -12.90 4.13
C GLY A 37 3.62 -13.11 5.62
N ASN A 38 2.90 -12.17 6.23
CA ASN A 38 2.36 -12.26 7.59
C ASN A 38 0.86 -12.58 7.63
N ALA A 39 0.30 -13.21 6.59
CA ALA A 39 -1.14 -13.56 6.53
C ALA A 39 -1.62 -14.42 7.71
N VAL A 40 -0.72 -15.18 8.35
CA VAL A 40 -1.01 -15.99 9.55
C VAL A 40 -1.03 -15.19 10.84
N THR A 41 -0.63 -13.92 10.83
CA THR A 41 -0.62 -13.05 12.01
C THR A 41 -1.97 -12.33 12.15
N HIS A 42 -2.53 -12.36 13.37
CA HIS A 42 -3.82 -11.74 13.65
C HIS A 42 -3.73 -10.21 13.75
N ALA A 43 -2.57 -9.67 14.09
CA ALA A 43 -2.34 -8.23 14.26
C ALA A 43 -0.89 -7.84 13.95
N SER A 44 -0.70 -6.58 13.57
CA SER A 44 0.60 -5.94 13.39
C SER A 44 0.87 -4.98 14.55
N HIS A 45 2.09 -5.00 15.07
CA HIS A 45 2.55 -4.16 16.18
C HIS A 45 3.77 -3.33 15.76
N GLY A 46 4.09 -2.30 16.55
CA GLY A 46 5.25 -1.45 16.30
C GLY A 46 5.02 -0.32 15.29
N PHE A 47 3.79 -0.13 14.82
CA PHE A 47 3.38 1.03 14.05
C PHE A 47 2.75 2.07 14.96
N ILE A 48 3.40 3.22 15.12
CA ILE A 48 2.82 4.34 15.88
C ILE A 48 1.44 4.71 15.29
N THR A 49 0.47 5.00 16.15
CA THR A 49 -0.97 5.21 15.83
C THR A 49 -1.76 3.97 15.38
N ARG A 50 -1.10 2.84 15.14
CA ARG A 50 -1.70 1.61 14.58
C ARG A 50 -1.25 0.33 15.29
N ASP A 51 -0.80 0.43 16.54
CA ASP A 51 -0.37 -0.74 17.29
C ASP A 51 -1.56 -1.70 17.51
N GLY A 52 -1.42 -2.96 17.12
CA GLY A 52 -2.47 -3.97 17.17
C GLY A 52 -3.44 -3.97 15.99
N VAL A 53 -3.20 -3.20 14.93
CA VAL A 53 -4.07 -3.19 13.75
C VAL A 53 -4.05 -4.55 13.03
N THR A 54 -5.21 -5.02 12.56
CA THR A 54 -5.26 -6.25 11.76
C THR A 54 -4.70 -6.02 10.36
N ILE A 55 -4.12 -7.05 9.74
CA ILE A 55 -3.57 -6.93 8.38
C ILE A 55 -4.62 -6.50 7.34
N PRO A 56 -5.86 -7.06 7.34
CA PRO A 56 -6.89 -6.61 6.41
C PRO A 56 -7.27 -5.14 6.63
N GLU A 57 -7.38 -4.69 7.88
CA GLU A 57 -7.76 -3.31 8.20
C GLU A 57 -6.68 -2.31 7.82
N PHE A 58 -5.41 -2.62 8.12
CA PHE A 58 -4.28 -1.80 7.69
C PHE A 58 -4.28 -1.59 6.18
N ARG A 59 -4.50 -2.67 5.42
CA ARG A 59 -4.53 -2.64 3.95
C ARG A 59 -5.74 -1.87 3.42
N ARG A 60 -6.92 -2.05 4.00
CA ARG A 60 -8.15 -1.30 3.63
C ARG A 60 -7.89 0.20 3.75
N ILE A 61 -7.37 0.65 4.89
CA ILE A 61 -7.07 2.06 5.16
C ILE A 61 -6.03 2.58 4.16
N ALA A 62 -4.96 1.82 3.93
CA ALA A 62 -3.94 2.22 2.96
C ALA A 62 -4.53 2.37 1.55
N HIS A 63 -5.37 1.44 1.09
CA HIS A 63 -6.02 1.57 -0.22
C HIS A 63 -6.95 2.79 -0.30
N GLU A 64 -7.68 3.11 0.76
CA GLU A 64 -8.51 4.32 0.84
C GLU A 64 -7.69 5.61 0.79
N GLU A 65 -6.53 5.63 1.44
CA GLU A 65 -5.61 6.78 1.38
C GLU A 65 -4.97 6.93 0.00
N LEU A 66 -4.53 5.83 -0.62
CA LEU A 66 -3.94 5.82 -1.96
C LEU A 66 -4.97 6.21 -3.03
N GLY A 67 -6.24 5.78 -2.88
CA GLY A 67 -7.33 6.11 -3.80
C GLY A 67 -7.63 7.62 -3.94
N ARG A 68 -7.09 8.46 -3.04
CA ARG A 68 -7.18 9.91 -3.14
C ARG A 68 -6.24 10.52 -4.21
N TYR A 69 -5.31 9.73 -4.73
CA TYR A 69 -4.30 10.19 -5.69
C TYR A 69 -4.55 9.55 -7.06
N PRO A 70 -5.06 10.30 -8.06
CA PRO A 70 -5.43 9.74 -9.36
C PRO A 70 -4.23 9.25 -10.19
N SER A 71 -2.99 9.61 -9.79
CA SER A 71 -1.77 9.15 -10.45
C SER A 71 -1.31 7.76 -9.99
N ILE A 72 -2.00 7.18 -9.01
CA ILE A 72 -1.73 5.83 -8.50
C ILE A 72 -2.70 4.84 -9.15
N HIS A 73 -2.13 3.83 -9.83
CA HIS A 73 -2.88 2.68 -10.30
C HIS A 73 -2.62 1.47 -9.39
N LEU A 74 -3.67 0.91 -8.80
CA LEU A 74 -3.59 -0.30 -7.98
C LEU A 74 -3.99 -1.52 -8.83
N SER A 75 -3.09 -2.48 -8.96
CA SER A 75 -3.36 -3.80 -9.53
C SER A 75 -3.28 -4.82 -8.40
N VAL A 76 -4.45 -5.11 -7.83
CA VAL A 76 -4.68 -6.03 -6.69
C VAL A 76 -5.37 -7.30 -7.14
#